data_AF-A0A2S2RA40-F1
#
_entry.id   AF-A0A2S2RA40-F1
#
_cell.length_a   1.000
_cell.length_b   1.000
_cell.length_c   1.000
_cell.angle_alpha   90.00
_cell.angle_beta   90.00
_cell.angle_gamma   90.00
#
_symmetry.space_group_name_H-M   'P 1'
#
loop_
_entity.id
_entity.type
_entity.pdbx_description
1 polymer ?
#
loop_
_entity_poly.entity_id
_entity_poly.type
_entity_poly.pdbx_seq_one_letter_code
_entity_poly.pdbx_strand_id
1 'polypeptide(L)'
;MGLKIDQIVQSQGTSNTGNVARRFFKNAEKSAKITRANLNLITKLGNLLIAMSSGYKINLEIFDQYYKETAELYIKLYNVYRMHPSMHNILMHGSIVIQYALLPIGQLSEEAQESRNKDYSNFRENNTRKMSRISTNTDLMHALLISSDPV
;
A
#
# COMPACT_ATOMS: atom_id res chain seq x y z
N MET A 1 -17.64 -5.25 -10.50
CA MET A 1 -16.51 -4.33 -10.35
C MET A 1 -15.43 -4.55 -11.41
N GLY A 2 -15.48 -5.61 -12.23
CA GLY A 2 -14.41 -5.89 -13.20
C GLY A 2 -13.05 -6.02 -12.51
N LEU A 3 -13.02 -6.69 -11.34
CA LEU A 3 -11.83 -6.96 -10.56
C LEU A 3 -11.57 -8.46 -10.57
N LYS A 4 -10.31 -8.84 -10.77
CA LYS A 4 -9.82 -10.19 -10.50
C LYS A 4 -9.28 -10.16 -9.08
N ILE A 5 -10.01 -10.77 -8.14
CA ILE A 5 -9.65 -10.81 -6.72
C ILE A 5 -9.23 -12.24 -6.40
N ASP A 6 -8.13 -12.37 -5.66
CA ASP A 6 -7.62 -13.64 -5.15
C ASP A 6 -7.30 -14.70 -6.23
N GLN A 7 -6.98 -14.26 -7.45
CA GLN A 7 -6.51 -15.16 -8.50
C GLN A 7 -5.01 -15.38 -8.34
N ILE A 8 -4.56 -16.64 -8.40
CA ILE A 8 -3.13 -16.96 -8.35
C ILE A 8 -2.44 -16.38 -9.59
N VAL A 9 -1.40 -15.60 -9.37
CA VAL A 9 -0.55 -15.05 -10.42
C VAL A 9 0.85 -15.64 -10.23
N GLN A 10 1.31 -16.39 -11.22
CA GLN A 10 2.64 -17.00 -11.19
C GLN A 10 3.70 -15.92 -10.91
N SER A 11 4.61 -16.19 -9.97
CA SER A 11 5.68 -15.27 -9.51
C SER A 11 5.26 -13.98 -8.78
N GLN A 12 3.95 -13.70 -8.60
CA GLN A 12 3.45 -12.51 -7.88
C GLN A 12 2.53 -12.83 -6.70
N GLY A 13 2.22 -14.10 -6.46
CA GLY A 13 1.30 -14.53 -5.42
C GLY A 13 -0.14 -14.45 -5.88
N THR A 14 -0.84 -13.34 -5.58
CA THR A 14 -2.26 -13.15 -5.93
C THR A 14 -2.48 -11.89 -6.77
N SER A 15 -3.63 -11.81 -7.43
CA SER A 15 -4.03 -10.66 -8.25
C SER A 15 -4.38 -9.41 -7.43
N ASN A 16 -4.21 -9.44 -6.11
CA ASN A 16 -4.56 -8.38 -5.18
C ASN A 16 -3.49 -7.27 -5.15
N THR A 17 -3.34 -6.58 -6.28
CA THR A 17 -2.42 -5.43 -6.40
C THR A 17 -2.95 -4.19 -5.68
N GLY A 18 -2.10 -3.17 -5.48
CA GLY A 18 -2.52 -1.87 -4.95
C GLY A 18 -3.68 -1.25 -5.73
N ASN A 19 -3.75 -1.46 -7.05
CA ASN A 19 -4.88 -1.01 -7.88
C ASN A 19 -6.19 -1.72 -7.53
N VAL A 20 -6.14 -3.03 -7.24
CA VAL A 20 -7.30 -3.79 -6.80
C VAL A 20 -7.75 -3.31 -5.41
N ALA A 21 -6.81 -3.12 -4.49
CA ALA A 21 -7.10 -2.60 -3.15
C ALA A 21 -7.77 -1.22 -3.19
N ARG A 22 -7.22 -0.26 -3.96
CA ARG A 22 -7.82 1.08 -4.12
C ARG A 22 -9.25 1.01 -4.65
N ARG A 23 -9.52 0.14 -5.63
CA ARG A 23 -10.88 -0.02 -6.19
C ARG A 23 -11.84 -0.72 -5.22
N PHE A 24 -11.34 -1.63 -4.39
CA PHE A 24 -12.09 -2.31 -3.34
C PHE A 24 -12.59 -1.30 -2.28
N PHE A 25 -11.70 -0.46 -1.75
CA PHE A 25 -12.06 0.53 -0.73
C PHE A 25 -12.84 1.71 -1.30
N LYS A 26 -12.56 2.14 -2.54
CA LYS A 26 -13.32 3.22 -3.21
C LYS A 26 -14.81 2.91 -3.37
N ASN A 27 -15.16 1.63 -3.50
CA ASN A 27 -16.55 1.19 -3.70
C ASN A 27 -17.02 0.34 -2.51
N ALA A 28 -16.84 0.84 -1.29
CA ALA A 28 -17.10 0.11 -0.05
C ALA A 28 -18.49 -0.57 0.00
N GLU A 29 -19.56 0.10 -0.44
CA GLU A 29 -20.92 -0.47 -0.49
C GLU A 29 -20.99 -1.76 -1.32
N LYS A 30 -20.43 -1.71 -2.53
CA LYS A 30 -20.45 -2.84 -3.44
C LYS A 30 -19.49 -3.93 -2.96
N SER A 31 -18.36 -3.57 -2.34
CA SER A 31 -17.44 -4.53 -1.71
C SER A 31 -18.12 -5.25 -0.54
N ALA A 32 -18.80 -4.52 0.33
CA ALA A 32 -19.57 -5.06 1.45
C ALA A 32 -20.69 -5.99 0.95
N LYS A 33 -21.44 -5.58 -0.09
CA LYS A 33 -22.49 -6.41 -0.70
C LYS A 33 -21.95 -7.72 -1.26
N ILE A 34 -20.78 -7.70 -1.92
CA ILE A 34 -20.18 -8.89 -2.54
C ILE A 34 -19.57 -9.81 -1.48
N THR A 35 -18.76 -9.27 -0.57
CA THR A 35 -18.02 -10.04 0.44
C THR A 35 -18.88 -10.42 1.66
N ARG A 36 -20.05 -9.80 1.80
CA ARG A 36 -20.90 -9.83 3.01
C ARG A 36 -20.20 -9.31 4.27
N ALA A 37 -19.08 -8.62 4.12
CA ALA A 37 -18.43 -7.93 5.22
C ALA A 37 -19.18 -6.65 5.59
N ASN A 38 -19.00 -6.21 6.83
CA ASN A 38 -19.68 -5.02 7.34
C ASN A 38 -19.20 -3.75 6.62
N LEU A 39 -20.15 -3.00 6.06
CA LEU A 39 -19.87 -1.76 5.31
C LEU A 39 -19.14 -0.71 6.15
N ASN A 40 -19.56 -0.53 7.40
CA ASN A 40 -18.95 0.46 8.29
C ASN A 40 -17.48 0.10 8.55
N LEU A 41 -17.19 -1.17 8.80
CA LEU A 41 -15.80 -1.62 8.98
C LEU A 41 -14.95 -1.39 7.71
N ILE A 42 -15.44 -1.77 6.52
CA ILE A 42 -14.71 -1.56 5.26
C ILE A 42 -14.42 -0.07 5.05
N THR A 43 -15.41 0.79 5.33
CA THR A 43 -15.28 2.24 5.17
C THR A 43 -14.26 2.82 6.15
N LYS A 44 -14.33 2.41 7.43
CA LYS A 44 -13.37 2.84 8.45
C LYS A 44 -11.94 2.45 8.09
N LEU A 45 -11.72 1.22 7.64
CA LEU A 45 -10.41 0.76 7.18
C LEU A 45 -9.92 1.54 5.95
N GLY A 46 -10.80 1.80 4.98
CA GLY A 46 -10.46 2.61 3.81
C GLY A 46 -10.00 4.02 4.18
N ASN A 47 -10.69 4.68 5.11
CA ASN A 47 -10.32 6.02 5.58
C ASN A 47 -8.97 6.04 6.29
N LEU A 48 -8.67 5.02 7.12
CA LEU A 48 -7.36 4.87 7.76
C LEU A 48 -6.24 4.75 6.73
N LEU A 49 -6.42 3.91 5.71
CA LEU A 49 -5.43 3.73 4.65
C LEU A 49 -5.23 5.01 3.84
N ILE A 50 -6.30 5.76 3.55
CA ILE A 50 -6.22 7.06 2.86
C ILE A 50 -5.44 8.06 3.72
N ALA A 51 -5.75 8.17 5.02
CA ALA A 51 -5.06 9.09 5.92
C ALA A 51 -3.55 8.78 5.97
N MET A 52 -3.18 7.50 6.11
CA MET A 52 -1.78 7.05 6.15
C MET A 52 -1.04 7.31 4.82
N SER A 53 -1.70 7.08 3.68
CA SER A 53 -1.11 7.29 2.35
C SER A 53 -1.13 8.73 1.86
N SER A 54 -1.75 9.65 2.62
CA SER A 54 -1.96 11.04 2.19
C SER A 54 -0.68 11.86 2.04
N GLY A 55 0.40 11.49 2.76
CA GLY A 55 1.64 12.27 2.80
C GLY A 55 1.55 13.57 3.62
N TYR A 56 0.41 13.82 4.30
CA TYR A 56 0.22 14.97 5.18
C TYR A 56 0.38 14.61 6.65
N LYS A 57 0.63 15.62 7.48
CA LYS A 57 0.66 15.46 8.94
C LYS A 57 -0.74 15.07 9.44
N ILE A 58 -0.82 13.97 10.18
CA ILE A 58 -2.06 13.43 10.72
C ILE A 58 -2.25 13.97 12.14
N ASN A 59 -3.46 14.41 12.48
CA ASN A 59 -3.81 14.74 13.86
C ASN A 59 -3.86 13.44 14.68
N LEU A 60 -2.89 13.30 15.61
CA LEU A 60 -2.71 12.08 16.40
C LEU A 60 -3.91 11.76 17.27
N GLU A 61 -4.53 12.74 17.91
CA GLU A 61 -5.65 12.51 18.83
C GLU A 61 -6.87 11.98 18.08
N ILE A 62 -7.22 12.60 16.95
CA ILE A 62 -8.33 12.18 16.10
C ILE A 62 -8.05 10.79 15.51
N PHE A 63 -6.81 10.54 15.08
CA PHE A 63 -6.42 9.26 14.50
C PHE A 63 -6.42 8.12 15.56
N ASP A 64 -5.93 8.41 16.76
CA ASP A 64 -5.89 7.49 17.90
C ASP A 64 -7.31 7.04 18.29
N GLN A 65 -8.23 8.00 18.42
CA GLN A 65 -9.63 7.71 18.67
C GLN A 65 -10.26 6.88 17.54
N TYR A 66 -10.00 7.26 16.28
CA TYR A 66 -10.59 6.61 15.13
C TYR A 66 -10.14 5.14 14.97
N TYR A 67 -8.88 4.81 15.26
CA TYR A 67 -8.42 3.43 15.20
C TYR A 67 -9.04 2.61 16.35
N LYS A 68 -9.13 3.15 17.58
CA LYS A 68 -9.67 2.42 18.75
C LYS A 68 -11.10 1.97 18.49
N GLU A 69 -11.93 2.90 18.01
CA GLU A 69 -13.30 2.59 17.59
C GLU A 69 -13.34 1.53 16.48
N THR A 70 -12.39 1.57 15.54
CA THR A 70 -12.31 0.61 14.44
C THR A 70 -11.89 -0.78 14.94
N ALA A 71 -10.97 -0.86 15.90
CA ALA A 71 -10.53 -2.09 16.54
C ALA A 71 -11.66 -2.73 17.37
N GLU A 72 -12.36 -1.93 18.17
CA GLU A 72 -13.54 -2.38 18.93
C GLU A 72 -14.65 -2.89 18.01
N LEU A 73 -14.91 -2.19 16.90
CA LEU A 73 -15.86 -2.64 15.89
C LEU A 73 -15.44 -3.98 15.26
N TYR A 74 -14.16 -4.16 14.95
CA TYR A 74 -13.63 -5.42 14.43
C TYR A 74 -13.86 -6.56 15.42
N ILE A 75 -13.47 -6.39 16.68
CA ILE A 75 -13.63 -7.41 17.72
C ILE A 75 -15.11 -7.75 17.91
N LYS A 76 -15.99 -6.74 17.97
CA LYS A 76 -17.43 -6.96 18.14
C LYS A 76 -18.05 -7.76 16.99
N LEU A 77 -17.60 -7.56 15.76
CA LEU A 77 -18.16 -8.21 14.57
C LEU A 77 -17.50 -9.55 14.25
N TYR A 78 -16.20 -9.68 14.52
CA TYR A 78 -15.35 -10.76 14.00
C TYR A 78 -14.42 -11.35 15.08
N ASN A 79 -14.80 -11.37 16.36
CA ASN A 79 -13.98 -11.90 17.47
C ASN A 79 -13.42 -13.32 17.24
N VAL A 80 -14.13 -14.18 16.51
CA VAL A 80 -13.68 -15.54 16.19
C VAL A 80 -12.47 -15.53 15.24
N TYR A 81 -12.34 -14.49 14.42
CA TYR A 81 -11.22 -14.33 13.49
C TYR A 81 -10.11 -13.53 14.15
N ARG A 82 -8.93 -14.15 14.27
CA ARG A 82 -7.73 -13.45 14.70
C ARG A 82 -7.39 -12.36 13.69
N MET A 83 -7.15 -11.15 14.20
CA MET A 83 -6.73 -10.03 13.36
C MET A 83 -5.38 -10.34 12.69
N HIS A 84 -5.29 -10.07 11.38
CA HIS A 84 -4.06 -10.23 10.63
C HIS A 84 -2.95 -9.30 11.19
N PRO A 85 -1.66 -9.70 11.22
CA PRO A 85 -0.58 -8.89 11.76
C PRO A 85 -0.52 -7.45 11.21
N SER A 86 -0.69 -7.27 9.90
CA SER A 86 -0.72 -5.92 9.29
C SER A 86 -1.89 -5.07 9.80
N MET A 87 -3.07 -5.68 9.97
CA MET A 87 -4.24 -5.00 10.53
C MET A 87 -4.02 -4.66 12.00
N HIS A 88 -3.40 -5.56 12.77
CA HIS A 88 -3.04 -5.33 14.16
C HIS A 88 -2.04 -4.19 14.29
N ASN A 89 -0.98 -4.17 13.47
CA ASN A 89 0.00 -3.08 13.48
C ASN A 89 -0.67 -1.73 13.20
N ILE A 90 -1.59 -1.65 12.23
CA ILE A 90 -2.33 -0.42 11.94
C ILE A 90 -3.25 -0.05 13.11
N LEU A 91 -4.07 -1.00 13.59
CA LEU A 91 -5.13 -0.77 14.57
C LEU A 91 -4.68 -0.82 16.04
N MET A 92 -3.41 -1.10 16.34
CA MET A 92 -2.92 -1.11 17.73
C MET A 92 -1.63 -0.30 17.90
N HIS A 93 -0.82 -0.19 16.84
CA HIS A 93 0.46 0.50 16.87
C HIS A 93 0.54 1.70 15.92
N GLY A 94 -0.49 1.94 15.10
CA GLY A 94 -0.49 2.98 14.07
C GLY A 94 -0.24 4.39 14.63
N SER A 95 -0.89 4.75 15.74
CA SER A 95 -0.72 6.07 16.36
C SER A 95 0.70 6.28 16.88
N ILE A 96 1.29 5.27 17.53
CA ILE A 96 2.68 5.26 18.00
C ILE A 96 3.64 5.45 16.83
N VAL A 97 3.46 4.68 15.75
CA VAL A 97 4.32 4.80 14.55
C VAL A 97 4.26 6.20 13.97
N ILE A 98 3.06 6.79 13.83
CA ILE A 98 2.89 8.14 13.29
C ILE A 98 3.49 9.19 14.24
N GLN A 99 3.39 8.99 15.56
CA GLN A 99 3.95 9.90 16.57
C GLN A 99 5.46 9.99 16.50
N TYR A 100 6.15 8.86 16.28
CA TYR A 100 7.61 8.80 16.25
C TYR A 100 8.21 8.89 14.84
N ALA A 101 7.38 8.91 13.79
CA ALA A 101 7.85 9.09 12.43
C ALA A 101 8.42 10.50 12.21
N LEU A 102 9.61 10.57 11.61
CA LEU A 102 10.28 11.85 11.30
C LEU A 102 9.50 12.68 10.26
N LEU A 103 8.89 12.01 9.30
CA LEU A 103 8.11 12.59 8.22
C LEU A 103 6.70 11.98 8.22
N PRO A 104 5.70 12.65 7.62
CA PRO A 104 4.41 12.04 7.35
C PRO A 104 4.56 10.63 6.75
N ILE A 105 3.88 9.65 7.34
CA ILE A 105 4.11 8.23 7.02
C ILE A 105 3.93 7.90 5.52
N GLY A 106 3.01 8.60 4.83
CA GLY A 106 2.82 8.44 3.39
C GLY A 106 4.03 8.86 2.55
N GLN A 107 4.89 9.75 3.05
CA GLN A 107 6.14 10.13 2.39
C GLN A 107 7.24 9.08 2.59
N LEU A 108 7.11 8.21 3.59
CA LEU A 108 8.01 7.09 3.86
C LEU A 108 7.58 5.80 3.13
N SER A 109 6.71 5.92 2.14
CA SER A 109 6.13 4.79 1.40
C SER A 109 7.14 4.14 0.46
N GLU A 110 7.12 2.80 0.42
CA GLU A 110 7.90 1.98 -0.52
C GLU A 110 7.32 2.03 -1.95
N GLU A 111 6.06 2.42 -2.13
CA GLU A 111 5.38 2.42 -3.45
C GLU A 111 6.15 3.24 -4.49
N ALA A 112 6.80 4.34 -4.07
CA ALA A 112 7.61 5.17 -4.94
C ALA A 112 8.82 4.39 -5.50
N GLN A 113 9.51 3.63 -4.64
CA GLN A 113 10.65 2.80 -5.06
C GLN A 113 10.18 1.64 -5.94
N GLU A 114 9.12 0.93 -5.55
CA GLU A 114 8.60 -0.20 -6.34
C GLU A 114 8.15 0.23 -7.74
N SER A 115 7.59 1.43 -7.88
CA SER A 115 7.18 1.97 -9.18
C SER A 115 8.37 2.09 -10.16
N ARG A 116 9.59 2.34 -9.65
CA ARG A 116 10.81 2.43 -10.44
C ARG A 116 11.27 1.08 -11.01
N ASN A 117 10.74 -0.05 -10.52
CA ASN A 117 11.04 -1.37 -11.11
C ASN A 117 10.55 -1.48 -12.56
N LYS A 118 9.50 -0.73 -12.92
CA LYS A 118 9.04 -0.62 -14.31
C LYS A 118 10.07 0.08 -15.18
N ASP A 119 10.62 1.20 -14.70
CA ASP A 119 11.68 1.94 -15.40
C ASP A 119 12.96 1.10 -15.50
N TYR A 120 13.34 0.40 -14.42
CA TYR A 120 14.48 -0.52 -14.42
C TYR A 120 14.37 -1.54 -15.57
N SER A 121 13.21 -2.17 -15.71
CA SER A 121 12.98 -3.18 -16.75
C SER A 121 13.06 -2.56 -18.15
N ASN A 122 12.44 -1.38 -18.32
CA ASN A 122 12.45 -0.64 -19.58
C ASN A 122 13.85 -0.16 -19.99
N PHE A 123 14.59 0.46 -19.06
CA PHE A 123 15.96 0.92 -19.31
C PHE A 123 16.89 -0.25 -19.63
N ARG A 124 16.78 -1.36 -18.90
CA ARG A 124 17.56 -2.56 -19.20
C ARG A 124 17.30 -3.08 -20.61
N GLU A 125 16.06 -3.02 -21.08
CA GLU A 125 15.71 -3.49 -22.41
C GLU A 125 16.17 -2.56 -23.53
N ASN A 126 15.99 -1.24 -23.35
CA ASN A 126 16.04 -0.26 -24.45
C ASN A 126 17.23 0.71 -24.37
N ASN A 127 17.84 0.89 -23.20
CA ASN A 127 18.84 1.94 -22.93
C ASN A 127 20.21 1.39 -22.49
N THR A 128 20.44 0.09 -22.58
CA THR A 128 21.72 -0.53 -22.19
C THR A 128 22.40 -1.27 -23.33
N ARG A 129 23.74 -1.27 -23.32
CA ARG A 129 24.53 -2.09 -24.22
C ARG A 129 24.44 -3.56 -23.79
N LYS A 130 24.14 -4.45 -24.74
CA LYS A 130 23.96 -5.90 -24.54
C LYS A 130 25.20 -6.72 -24.91
N MET A 131 26.39 -6.14 -24.74
CA MET A 131 27.68 -6.79 -25.04
C MET A 131 28.27 -7.55 -23.85
N SER A 132 28.00 -7.13 -22.63
CA SER A 132 28.40 -7.81 -21.39
C SER A 132 27.48 -7.42 -20.25
N ARG A 133 27.36 -8.28 -19.23
CA ARG A 133 26.57 -7.97 -18.03
C ARG A 133 27.09 -6.74 -17.29
N ILE A 134 28.41 -6.54 -17.28
CA ILE A 134 29.05 -5.39 -16.64
C ILE A 134 28.61 -4.11 -17.37
N SER A 135 28.75 -4.08 -18.70
CA SER A 135 28.34 -2.94 -19.53
C SER A 135 26.85 -2.63 -19.37
N THR A 136 26.00 -3.67 -19.36
CA THR A 136 24.55 -3.52 -19.12
C THR A 136 24.27 -2.86 -17.78
N ASN A 137 24.90 -3.34 -16.70
CA ASN A 137 24.69 -2.80 -15.36
C ASN A 137 25.21 -1.37 -15.21
N THR A 138 26.35 -1.05 -15.84
CA THR A 138 26.90 0.31 -15.87
C THR A 138 25.94 1.28 -16.55
N ASP A 139 25.42 0.94 -17.73
CA ASP A 139 24.47 1.79 -18.46
C ASP A 139 23.14 1.95 -17.70
N LEU A 140 22.67 0.87 -17.08
CA LEU A 140 21.46 0.88 -16.26
C LEU A 140 21.59 1.81 -15.05
N MET A 141 22.74 1.77 -14.38
CA MET A 141 23.03 2.67 -13.26
C MET A 141 23.07 4.13 -13.71
N HIS A 142 23.73 4.43 -14.83
CA HIS A 142 23.75 5.79 -15.37
C HIS A 142 22.35 6.28 -15.76
N ALA A 143 21.54 5.45 -16.43
CA ALA A 143 20.16 5.81 -16.78
C ALA A 143 19.29 6.09 -15.54
N LEU A 144 19.47 5.29 -14.48
CA LEU A 144 18.77 5.52 -13.22
C LEU A 144 19.22 6.81 -12.53
N LEU A 145 20.52 7.10 -12.50
CA LEU A 145 21.06 8.34 -11.93
C LEU A 145 20.54 9.58 -12.66
N ILE A 146 20.57 9.57 -14.00
CA ILE A 146 20.07 10.68 -14.83
C ILE A 146 18.57 10.88 -14.61
N SER A 147 17.79 9.80 -14.57
CA SER A 147 16.34 9.89 -14.35
C SER A 147 15.95 10.28 -12.91
N SER A 148 16.89 10.27 -11.97
CA SER A 148 16.70 10.76 -10.61
C SER A 148 17.44 12.07 -10.33
N ASP A 149 18.03 12.70 -11.34
CA ASP A 149 18.71 13.98 -11.18
C ASP A 149 17.69 15.06 -10.79
N PRO A 150 17.87 15.74 -9.65
CA PRO A 150 16.94 16.80 -9.22
C PRO A 150 17.10 18.12 -10.01
N VAL A 151 18.14 18.28 -10.82
CA VAL A 151 18.48 19.50 -11.59
C VAL A 151 18.00 19.40 -13.02
#